data_AF-A0A822YRP4-F1
#
_entry.id   AF-A0A822YRP4-F1
#
_cell.length_a   1.000
_cell.length_b   1.000
_cell.length_c   1.000
_cell.angle_alpha   90.00
_cell.angle_beta   90.00
_cell.angle_gamma   90.00
#
_symmetry.space_group_name_H-M   'P 1'
#
loop_
_entity.id
_entity.type
_entity.pdbx_description
1 polymer ?
#
loop_
_entity_poly.entity_id
_entity_poly.type
_entity_poly.pdbx_seq_one_letter_code
_entity_poly.pdbx_strand_id
1 'polypeptide(L)' 'MVMMGLERLVVTLKSKLRSLRPKKPYDKIDKSESMRVEMRSRKAQKLIARTLKIADSPRNRTYAF' A
#
# COMPACT_ATOMS: atom_id res chain seq x y z
N MET A 1 50.94 11.94 16.86
CA MET A 1 49.64 11.91 17.55
C MET A 1 48.50 12.66 16.81
N VAL A 2 48.79 13.47 15.79
CA VAL A 2 47.78 14.27 15.05
C VAL A 2 46.96 13.45 14.04
N MET A 3 47.54 12.40 13.44
CA MET A 3 46.85 11.56 12.43
C MET A 3 45.61 10.83 12.96
N MET A 4 45.60 10.41 14.23
CA MET A 4 44.45 9.68 14.82
C MET A 4 43.21 10.57 15.04
N GLY A 5 43.39 11.89 15.20
CA GLY A 5 42.28 12.82 15.41
C GLY A 5 41.47 13.07 14.12
N LEU A 6 42.19 13.18 13.00
CA LEU A 6 41.59 13.33 11.67
C LEU A 6 40.79 12.10 11.28
N GLU A 7 41.34 10.90 11.45
CA GLU A 7 40.62 9.65 11.17
C GLU A 7 39.30 9.53 11.94
N ARG A 8 39.30 9.88 13.24
CA ARG A 8 38.09 9.89 14.05
C ARG A 8 37.03 10.86 13.51
N LEU A 9 37.44 12.05 13.08
CA LEU A 9 36.55 13.05 12.50
C LEU A 9 35.91 12.54 11.20
N VAL A 10 36.69 11.94 10.29
CA VAL A 10 36.16 11.40 9.03
C VAL A 10 35.18 10.25 9.28
N VAL A 11 35.46 9.38 10.25
CA VAL A 11 34.57 8.28 10.66
C VAL A 11 33.26 8.82 11.26
N THR A 12 33.31 9.85 12.10
CA THR A 12 32.11 10.50 12.64
C THR A 12 31.29 11.22 11.57
N LEU A 13 31.94 11.85 10.60
CA LEU A 13 31.25 12.52 9.50
C LEU A 13 30.56 11.52 8.57
N LYS A 14 31.26 10.41 8.25
CA LYS A 14 30.73 9.33 7.40
C LYS A 14 29.55 8.60 8.04
N SER A 15 29.60 8.37 9.35
CA SER A 15 28.50 7.73 10.09
C SER A 15 27.26 8.63 10.18
N LYS A 16 27.43 9.94 10.43
CA LYS A 16 26.33 10.92 10.39
C LYS A 16 25.71 11.06 9.00
N LEU A 17 26.52 11.03 7.93
CA LEU A 17 26.02 11.06 6.56
C LEU A 17 25.20 9.80 6.22
N ARG A 18 25.61 8.63 6.74
CA ARG A 18 24.89 7.37 6.54
C ARG A 18 23.57 7.31 7.32
N SER A 19 23.49 7.93 8.50
CA SER A 19 22.24 8.03 9.28
C SER A 19 21.23 9.02 8.69
N LEU A 20 21.70 10.02 7.94
CA LEU A 20 20.84 10.99 7.25
C LEU A 20 20.26 10.46 5.94
N ARG A 21 20.76 9.34 5.42
CA ARG A 21 20.14 8.69 4.26
C ARG A 21 18.82 8.04 4.71
N PRO A 22 17.66 8.45 4.16
CA PRO A 22 16.41 7.79 4.48
C PRO A 22 16.49 6.35 4.00
N LYS A 23 16.48 5.38 4.93
CA LYS A 23 16.22 3.98 4.60
C LYS A 23 14.77 3.93 4.12
N LYS A 24 14.54 3.87 2.81
CA LYS A 24 13.21 3.60 2.26
C LYS A 24 12.78 2.22 2.75
N PRO A 25 11.72 2.08 3.58
CA PRO A 25 11.35 0.79 4.14
C PRO A 25 10.86 -0.17 3.06
N TYR A 26 10.11 0.33 2.08
CA TYR A 26 9.67 -0.34 0.86
C TYR A 26 9.27 0.74 -0.15
N ASP A 27 9.58 0.57 -1.43
CA ASP A 27 8.90 1.34 -2.46
C ASP A 27 7.44 0.87 -2.49
N LYS A 28 6.50 1.81 -2.36
CA LYS A 28 5.06 1.49 -2.36
C LYS A 28 4.73 0.88 -3.72
N ILE A 29 4.51 -0.43 -3.76
CA ILE A 29 4.11 -1.13 -4.98
C ILE A 29 2.61 -0.90 -5.16
N ASP A 30 2.25 -0.20 -6.24
CA ASP A 30 0.86 -0.08 -6.64
C ASP A 30 0.28 -1.45 -7.01
N LYS A 31 -1.04 -1.60 -6.84
CA LYS A 31 -1.72 -2.84 -7.23
C LYS A 31 -1.50 -3.11 -8.71
N SER A 32 -1.14 -4.36 -9.03
CA SER A 32 -1.06 -4.84 -10.41
C SER A 32 -2.41 -4.74 -11.12
N GLU A 33 -2.39 -4.66 -12.45
CA GLU A 33 -3.60 -4.64 -13.27
C GLU A 33 -4.46 -5.89 -13.05
N SER A 34 -3.85 -7.07 -12.89
CA SER A 34 -4.55 -8.32 -12.57
C SER A 34 -5.37 -8.23 -11.29
N MET A 35 -4.79 -7.67 -10.24
CA MET A 35 -5.45 -7.49 -8.95
C MET A 35 -6.60 -6.45 -9.03
N ARG A 36 -6.43 -5.41 -9.86
CA ARG A 36 -7.48 -4.40 -10.10
C ARG A 36 -8.69 -5.02 -10.80
N VAL A 37 -8.45 -5.84 -11.81
CA VAL A 37 -9.50 -6.57 -12.54
C VAL A 37 -10.25 -7.53 -11.61
N GLU A 38 -9.52 -8.30 -10.80
CA GLU A 38 -10.14 -9.22 -9.84
C GLU A 38 -11.02 -8.49 -8.80
N MET A 39 -10.53 -7.37 -8.25
CA MET A 39 -11.34 -6.56 -7.33
C MET A 39 -12.63 -6.04 -7.98
N ARG A 40 -12.58 -5.61 -9.25
CA ARG A 40 -13.77 -5.18 -10.00
C ARG A 40 -14.74 -6.34 -10.21
N SER A 41 -14.24 -7.52 -10.58
CA SER A 41 -15.03 -8.73 -10.74
C SER A 41 -15.78 -9.12 -9.45
N ARG A 42 -15.07 -9.17 -8.31
CA ARG A 42 -15.69 -9.47 -7.01
C ARG A 42 -16.74 -8.43 -6.60
N LYS A 43 -16.52 -7.15 -6.91
CA LYS A 43 -17.52 -6.09 -6.66
C LYS A 43 -18.77 -6.30 -7.50
N ALA A 44 -18.62 -6.59 -8.80
CA ALA A 44 -19.74 -6.89 -9.69
C ALA A 44 -20.52 -8.11 -9.23
N GLN A 45 -19.84 -9.21 -8.87
CA GLN A 45 -20.48 -10.42 -8.33
C GLN A 45 -21.29 -10.13 -7.05
N LYS A 46 -20.77 -9.32 -6.13
CA LYS A 46 -21.50 -8.90 -4.93
C LYS A 46 -22.75 -8.08 -5.24
N LEU A 47 -22.68 -7.21 -6.25
CA LEU A 47 -23.84 -6.43 -6.70
C LEU A 47 -24.90 -7.35 -7.31
N ILE A 48 -24.50 -8.25 -8.20
CA ILE A 48 -25.40 -9.24 -8.82
C ILE A 48 -26.07 -10.11 -7.74
N ALA A 49 -25.30 -10.65 -6.80
CA ALA A 49 -25.83 -11.47 -5.71
C ALA A 49 -26.82 -10.70 -4.82
N ARG A 50 -26.58 -9.41 -4.56
CA ARG A 50 -27.52 -8.55 -3.82
C ARG A 50 -28.80 -8.34 -4.61
N THR A 51 -28.70 -8.03 -5.90
CA THR A 51 -29.85 -7.87 -6.80
C THR A 51 -30.69 -9.13 -6.86
N LEU A 52 -30.07 -10.30 -7.06
CA LEU A 52 -30.76 -11.60 -7.11
C LEU A 52 -31.49 -11.89 -5.80
N LYS A 53 -30.82 -11.72 -4.66
CA LYS A 53 -31.45 -11.93 -3.34
C LYS A 53 -32.66 -11.03 -3.09
N ILE A 54 -32.64 -9.80 -3.62
CA ILE A 54 -33.78 -8.87 -3.53
C ILE A 54 -34.91 -9.32 -4.45
N ALA A 55 -34.60 -9.74 -5.67
CA ALA A 55 -35.59 -10.27 -6.61
C ALA A 55 -36.31 -11.52 -6.04
N ASP A 56 -35.58 -12.38 -5.34
CA ASP A 56 -36.14 -13.57 -4.69
C ASP A 56 -37.07 -13.23 -3.50
N SER A 57 -36.87 -12.08 -2.85
CA SER A 57 -37.70 -11.65 -1.71
C SER A 57 -38.02 -10.15 -1.78
N PRO A 58 -38.99 -9.75 -2.62
CA PRO A 58 -39.28 -8.35 -2.90
C PRO A 58 -39.93 -7.59 -1.73
N ARG A 59 -40.29 -8.29 -0.65
CA ARG A 59 -41.19 -7.79 0.40
C ARG A 59 -40.59 -6.67 1.28
N ASN A 60 -39.26 -6.50 1.32
CA ASN A 60 -38.59 -5.64 2.31
C ASN A 60 -37.59 -4.61 1.78
N ARG A 61 -37.30 -4.53 0.47
CA ARG A 61 -36.28 -3.60 -0.06
C ARG A 61 -36.65 -3.05 -1.44
N THR A 62 -37.09 -1.79 -1.48
CA THR A 62 -37.21 -0.99 -2.70
C THR A 62 -35.85 -0.45 -3.12
N TYR A 63 -35.51 -0.54 -4.41
CA TYR A 63 -34.32 0.10 -4.98
C TYR A 63 -34.37 1.62 -4.72
N ALA A 64 -33.34 2.17 -4.07
CA ALA A 64 -32.97 3.57 -4.26
C ALA A 64 -31.82 3.54 -5.28
N PHE A 65 -32.12 4.02 -6.49
CA PHE A 65 -31.12 4.27 -7.52
C PHE A 65 -30.32 5.52 -7.18
#